data_AF-A0A7J7P294-F1
#
_entry.id   AF-A0A7J7P294-F1
#
_cell.length_a   1.000
_cell.length_b   1.000
_cell.length_c   1.000
_cell.angle_alpha   90.00
_cell.angle_beta   90.00
_cell.angle_gamma   90.00
#
_symmetry.space_group_name_H-M   'P 1'
#
loop_
_entity.id
_entity.type
_entity.pdbx_description
1 polymer ?
#
loop_
_entity_poly.entity_id
_entity_poly.type
_entity_poly.pdbx_seq_one_letter_code
_entity_poly.pdbx_strand_id
1 'polypeptide(L)'
;MGRAKKTPKFAVMKKLVTSKMIKQHKEEVLNPKKKDLEKEKLPRNVPNVSSALFFKYNTALGPPYRVLIDTNFINFSIQNKLDLEKAMMDCLYAKCTPCITDCVMAELEKLGQKYRVALRIAKDPRFERLPCTHKGTYADDCIVERITLHKCYIVATCDRDLKRRIRKIPGVPIMYITQHKYSIERLPEATIGGGKMEVTVFALLSKILIVELWEAFSSQNGRFTMSA
;
A
#
# COMPACT_ATOMS: atom_id res chain seq x y z
N MET A 1 22.34 37.14 63.89
CA MET A 1 23.22 35.99 64.14
C MET A 1 23.65 35.38 62.81
N GLY A 2 24.92 35.51 62.43
CA GLY A 2 25.44 34.99 61.15
C GLY A 2 25.59 33.46 61.20
N ARG A 3 25.02 32.75 60.23
CA ARG A 3 25.10 31.28 60.14
C ARG A 3 26.54 30.83 59.89
N ALA A 4 26.96 29.76 60.59
CA ALA A 4 28.29 29.17 60.47
C ALA A 4 28.60 28.78 59.01
N LYS A 5 29.75 29.23 58.50
CA LYS A 5 30.21 28.92 57.13
C LYS A 5 30.64 27.46 57.05
N LYS A 6 30.15 26.72 56.05
CA LYS A 6 30.59 25.34 55.79
C LYS A 6 32.08 25.35 55.45
N THR A 7 32.86 24.60 56.23
CA THR A 7 34.30 24.47 56.01
C THR A 7 34.57 23.64 54.76
N PRO A 8 35.58 24.00 53.95
CA PRO A 8 35.97 23.22 52.79
C PRO A 8 36.48 21.85 53.24
N LYS A 9 36.12 20.80 52.50
CA LYS A 9 36.63 19.45 52.75
C LYS A 9 38.08 19.37 52.27
N PHE A 10 38.96 18.78 53.08
CA PHE A 10 40.33 18.50 52.68
C PHE A 10 40.38 17.40 51.61
N ALA A 11 41.32 17.51 50.66
CA ALA A 11 41.55 16.54 49.57
C ALA A 11 40.34 16.24 48.66
N VAL A 12 39.55 17.27 48.30
CA VAL A 12 38.49 17.10 47.29
C VAL A 12 39.10 16.92 45.91
N MET A 13 39.07 15.69 45.40
CA MET A 13 39.49 15.36 44.04
C MET A 13 38.36 15.62 43.03
N LYS A 14 38.73 15.97 41.80
CA LYS A 14 37.80 16.04 40.67
C LYS A 14 37.20 14.65 40.43
N LYS A 15 35.88 14.56 40.27
CA LYS A 15 35.22 13.29 39.95
C LYS A 15 35.69 12.81 38.58
N LEU A 16 36.47 11.74 38.55
CA LEU A 16 36.93 11.07 37.35
C LEU A 16 36.16 9.76 37.17
N VAL A 17 35.88 9.42 35.91
CA VAL A 17 35.23 8.15 35.57
C VAL A 17 36.12 7.01 36.03
N THR A 18 35.60 6.19 36.96
CA THR A 18 36.35 5.10 37.56
C THR A 18 36.34 3.89 36.63
N SER A 19 37.45 3.14 36.59
CA SER A 19 37.56 1.90 35.81
C SER A 19 36.47 0.87 36.14
N LYS A 20 35.96 0.85 37.38
CA LYS A 20 34.82 0.02 37.80
C LYS A 20 33.51 0.39 37.09
N MET A 21 33.24 1.69 36.91
CA MET A 21 32.02 2.17 36.24
C MET A 21 32.05 1.83 34.74
N ILE A 22 33.23 1.91 34.12
CA ILE A 22 33.44 1.51 32.72
C ILE A 22 33.22 0.00 32.56
N LYS A 23 33.74 -0.81 33.49
CA LYS A 23 33.55 -2.27 33.47
C LYS A 23 32.08 -2.67 33.64
N GLN A 24 31.35 -2.02 34.56
CA GLN A 24 29.91 -2.26 34.76
C GLN A 24 29.10 -1.93 33.52
N HIS A 25 29.31 -0.76 32.92
CA HIS A 25 28.62 -0.37 31.69
C HIS A 25 28.98 -1.31 30.52
N LYS A 26 30.24 -1.78 30.46
CA LYS A 26 30.67 -2.76 29.47
C LYS A 26 30.00 -4.11 29.71
N GLU A 27 29.88 -4.57 30.94
CA GLU A 27 29.19 -5.81 31.31
C GLU A 27 27.67 -5.73 31.08
N GLU A 28 27.03 -4.57 31.26
CA GLU A 28 25.59 -4.40 30.97
C GLU A 28 25.30 -4.42 29.47
N VAL A 29 26.13 -3.74 28.68
CA VAL A 29 25.93 -3.62 27.22
C VAL A 29 26.37 -4.89 26.48
N LEU A 30 27.49 -5.50 26.91
CA LEU A 30 28.14 -6.61 26.20
C LEU A 30 27.90 -7.99 26.82
N ASN A 31 27.25 -8.16 27.99
CA ASN A 31 27.04 -9.52 28.49
C ASN A 31 26.15 -10.32 27.52
N PRO A 32 26.68 -11.35 26.85
CA PRO A 32 25.86 -12.22 26.02
C PRO A 32 24.99 -13.13 26.89
N LYS A 33 25.52 -13.56 28.04
CA LYS A 33 24.88 -14.51 28.97
C LYS A 33 23.53 -14.04 29.53
N LYS A 34 23.32 -12.72 29.72
CA LYS A 34 22.00 -12.19 30.15
C LYS A 34 20.96 -12.27 29.03
N LYS A 35 21.37 -11.99 27.78
CA LYS A 35 20.49 -12.06 26.60
C LYS A 35 20.08 -13.50 26.30
N ASP A 36 20.96 -14.47 26.54
CA ASP A 36 20.67 -15.88 26.28
C ASP A 36 19.69 -16.47 27.32
N LEU A 37 19.85 -16.14 28.61
CA LEU A 37 18.93 -16.53 29.68
C LEU A 37 17.53 -15.91 29.54
N GLU A 38 17.42 -14.68 29.01
CA GLU A 38 16.13 -14.07 28.68
C GLU A 38 15.47 -14.72 27.46
N LYS A 39 16.26 -15.08 26.44
CA LYS A 39 15.75 -15.78 25.25
C LYS A 39 15.20 -17.17 25.55
N GLU A 40 15.81 -17.91 26.48
CA GLU A 40 15.34 -19.25 26.88
C GLU A 40 14.02 -19.22 27.67
N LYS A 41 13.72 -18.12 28.35
CA LYS A 41 12.48 -17.96 29.15
C LYS A 41 11.29 -17.43 28.34
N LEU A 42 11.50 -16.98 27.11
CA LEU A 42 10.42 -16.49 26.26
C LEU A 42 9.70 -17.67 25.60
N PRO A 43 8.36 -17.76 25.70
CA PRO A 43 7.62 -18.78 24.99
C PRO A 43 7.87 -18.63 23.47
N ARG A 44 8.02 -19.76 22.77
CA ARG A 44 8.23 -19.78 21.32
C ARG A 44 6.98 -19.22 20.63
N ASN A 45 7.00 -17.93 20.29
CA ASN A 45 5.94 -17.30 19.53
C ASN A 45 6.05 -17.72 18.07
N VAL A 46 5.46 -18.87 17.73
CA VAL A 46 5.25 -19.25 16.33
C VAL A 46 3.98 -18.54 15.88
N PRO A 47 4.06 -17.59 14.93
CA PRO A 47 2.87 -16.92 14.45
C PRO A 47 1.93 -17.94 13.80
N ASN A 48 0.69 -18.01 14.29
CA ASN A 48 -0.32 -18.88 13.70
C ASN A 48 -0.66 -18.39 12.29
N VAL A 49 -0.75 -19.30 11.32
CA VAL A 49 -1.14 -18.95 9.96
C VAL A 49 -2.64 -18.68 9.97
N SER A 50 -3.04 -17.51 9.45
CA SER A 50 -4.46 -17.13 9.36
C SER A 50 -5.29 -18.20 8.64
N SER A 51 -6.42 -18.57 9.23
CA SER A 51 -7.39 -19.53 8.68
C SER A 51 -8.00 -19.10 7.34
N ALA A 52 -7.94 -17.81 7.01
CA ALA A 52 -8.39 -17.27 5.72
C ALA A 52 -7.52 -17.71 4.53
N LEU A 53 -6.35 -18.29 4.79
CA LEU A 53 -5.43 -18.76 3.76
C LEU A 53 -5.60 -20.26 3.49
N PHE A 54 -6.32 -20.61 2.42
CA PHE A 54 -6.29 -21.98 1.89
C PHE A 54 -5.12 -22.11 0.92
N PHE A 55 -4.01 -22.72 1.37
CA PHE A 55 -2.78 -23.01 0.61
C PHE A 55 -2.04 -21.85 -0.10
N LYS A 56 -2.62 -20.65 -0.15
CA LYS A 56 -2.13 -19.32 -0.63
C LYS A 56 -3.29 -18.44 -1.11
N TYR A 57 -4.47 -19.03 -1.33
CA TYR A 57 -5.70 -18.34 -1.70
C TYR A 57 -6.33 -17.70 -0.46
N ASN A 58 -6.80 -16.46 -0.60
CA ASN A 58 -7.38 -15.69 0.49
C ASN A 58 -8.89 -15.58 0.29
N THR A 59 -9.64 -16.45 0.97
CA THR A 59 -11.12 -16.52 0.87
C THR A 59 -11.83 -15.33 1.52
N ALA A 60 -11.11 -14.50 2.29
CA ALA A 60 -11.67 -13.36 3.01
C ALA A 60 -11.76 -12.07 2.17
N LEU A 61 -11.24 -12.08 0.94
CA LEU A 61 -11.34 -10.94 0.02
C LEU A 61 -12.69 -11.00 -0.70
N GLY A 62 -13.74 -10.54 0.00
CA GLY A 62 -15.06 -10.33 -0.59
C GLY A 62 -15.31 -8.86 -0.97
N PRO A 63 -16.23 -8.57 -1.91
CA PRO A 63 -16.71 -7.21 -2.12
C PRO A 63 -17.44 -6.72 -0.85
N PRO A 64 -17.18 -5.49 -0.35
CA PRO A 64 -16.36 -4.43 -0.90
C PRO A 64 -14.85 -4.59 -0.65
N TYR A 65 -14.04 -4.43 -1.71
CA TYR A 65 -12.59 -4.50 -1.59
C TYR A 65 -12.02 -3.28 -0.86
N ARG A 66 -11.17 -3.53 0.14
CA ARG A 66 -10.45 -2.47 0.86
C ARG A 66 -9.05 -2.32 0.29
N VAL A 67 -8.74 -1.14 -0.22
CA VAL A 67 -7.46 -0.85 -0.87
C VAL A 67 -6.64 0.11 -0.02
N LEU A 68 -5.52 -0.34 0.53
CA LEU A 68 -4.57 0.52 1.23
C LEU A 68 -3.77 1.33 0.20
N ILE A 69 -3.82 2.65 0.35
CA ILE A 69 -3.17 3.58 -0.58
C ILE A 69 -1.89 4.14 0.04
N ASP A 70 -0.84 4.14 -0.77
CA ASP A 70 0.47 4.71 -0.48
C ASP A 70 0.61 6.14 -1.05
N THR A 71 1.50 6.96 -0.49
CA THR A 71 1.69 8.36 -0.90
C THR A 71 2.17 8.48 -2.34
N ASN A 72 3.14 7.65 -2.72
CA ASN A 72 3.69 7.60 -4.07
C ASN A 72 2.62 7.21 -5.10
N PHE A 73 1.71 6.30 -4.74
CA PHE A 73 0.63 5.89 -5.64
C PHE A 73 -0.32 7.05 -5.96
N ILE A 74 -0.67 7.89 -4.97
CA ILE A 74 -1.49 9.08 -5.18
C ILE A 74 -0.79 10.05 -6.13
N ASN A 75 0.51 10.25 -5.94
CA ASN A 75 1.30 11.15 -6.78
C ASN A 75 1.33 10.70 -8.25
N PHE A 76 1.56 9.41 -8.49
CA PHE A 76 1.52 8.85 -9.84
C PHE A 76 0.10 8.86 -10.44
N SER A 77 -0.94 8.72 -9.63
CA SER A 77 -2.33 8.81 -10.09
C SER A 77 -2.66 10.22 -10.59
N ILE A 78 -2.22 11.24 -9.85
CA ILE A 78 -2.41 12.65 -10.25
C ILE A 78 -1.63 12.98 -11.52
N GLN A 79 -0.37 12.52 -11.64
CA GLN A 79 0.43 12.72 -12.85
C GLN A 79 -0.23 12.12 -14.10
N ASN A 80 -0.83 10.95 -13.95
CA ASN A 80 -1.53 10.26 -15.04
C ASN A 80 -2.98 10.70 -15.23
N LYS A 81 -3.47 11.66 -14.42
CA LYS A 81 -4.85 12.19 -14.43
C LYS A 81 -5.92 11.11 -14.22
N LEU A 82 -5.63 10.15 -13.34
CA LEU A 82 -6.54 9.07 -13.00
C LEU A 82 -7.36 9.41 -11.76
N ASP A 83 -8.67 9.19 -11.84
CA ASP A 83 -9.57 9.25 -10.70
C ASP A 83 -9.45 7.94 -9.91
N LEU A 84 -8.98 8.02 -8.67
CA LEU A 84 -8.63 6.86 -7.84
C LEU A 84 -9.80 5.87 -7.71
N GLU A 85 -10.99 6.36 -7.36
CA GLU A 85 -12.17 5.50 -7.12
C GLU A 85 -12.61 4.80 -8.41
N LYS A 86 -12.77 5.56 -9.50
CA LYS A 86 -13.20 5.02 -10.80
C LYS A 86 -12.21 4.03 -11.36
N ALA A 87 -10.93 4.37 -11.38
CA ALA A 87 -9.90 3.50 -11.94
C ALA A 87 -9.72 2.22 -11.11
N MET A 88 -9.99 2.22 -9.80
CA MET A 88 -10.04 0.99 -9.00
C MET A 88 -11.26 0.13 -9.33
N MET A 89 -12.44 0.73 -9.48
CA MET A 89 -13.66 0.01 -9.87
C MET A 89 -13.51 -0.61 -11.27
N ASP A 90 -12.90 0.10 -12.21
CA ASP A 90 -12.63 -0.41 -13.57
C ASP A 90 -11.63 -1.58 -13.58
N CYS A 91 -10.71 -1.61 -12.61
CA CYS A 91 -9.69 -2.66 -12.49
C CYS A 91 -10.20 -3.92 -11.80
N LEU A 92 -11.01 -3.76 -10.74
CA LEU A 92 -11.51 -4.85 -9.89
C LEU A 92 -12.92 -5.32 -10.27
N TYR A 93 -13.63 -4.59 -11.13
CA TYR A 93 -15.03 -4.81 -11.52
C TYR A 93 -15.99 -4.95 -10.32
N ALA A 94 -15.65 -4.35 -9.19
CA ALA A 94 -16.40 -4.44 -7.95
C ALA A 94 -16.29 -3.14 -7.14
N LYS A 95 -17.15 -2.99 -6.13
CA LYS A 95 -17.12 -1.84 -5.23
C LYS A 95 -15.81 -1.85 -4.42
N CYS A 96 -15.07 -0.75 -4.54
CA CYS A 96 -13.79 -0.56 -3.86
C CYS A 96 -13.89 0.60 -2.88
N THR A 97 -13.43 0.37 -1.65
CA THR A 97 -13.28 1.40 -0.62
C THR A 97 -11.79 1.71 -0.47
N PRO A 98 -11.33 2.88 -0.91
CA PRO A 98 -9.95 3.28 -0.69
C PRO A 98 -9.74 3.63 0.78
N CYS A 99 -8.68 3.10 1.36
CA CYS A 99 -8.30 3.29 2.75
C CYS A 99 -6.95 4.01 2.83
N ILE A 100 -6.88 5.06 3.65
CA ILE A 100 -5.65 5.83 3.90
C ILE A 100 -5.30 5.70 5.37
N THR A 101 -4.04 5.37 5.66
CA THR A 101 -3.52 5.34 7.02
C THR A 101 -3.06 6.72 7.48
N ASP A 102 -3.15 7.02 8.77
CA ASP A 102 -2.68 8.29 9.34
C ASP A 102 -1.22 8.63 8.99
N CYS A 103 -0.36 7.61 8.83
CA CYS A 103 1.05 7.83 8.53
C CYS A 103 1.29 8.30 7.09
N VAL A 104 0.56 7.73 6.14
CA VAL A 104 0.51 8.21 4.74
C VAL A 104 -0.02 9.65 4.71
N MET A 105 -1.02 9.97 5.53
CA MET A 105 -1.53 11.33 5.64
C MET A 105 -0.47 12.30 6.19
N ALA A 106 0.25 11.90 7.24
CA ALA A 106 1.34 12.69 7.81
C ALA A 106 2.52 12.87 6.83
N GLU A 107 2.83 11.86 6.02
CA GLU A 107 3.85 11.97 4.96
C GLU A 107 3.43 12.98 3.87
N LEU A 108 2.17 12.97 3.43
CA LEU A 108 1.65 13.95 2.47
C LEU A 108 1.74 15.38 3.02
N GLU A 109 1.48 15.58 4.31
CA GLU A 109 1.59 16.90 4.95
C GLU A 109 3.05 17.38 5.01
N LYS A 110 4.01 16.48 5.24
CA LYS A 110 5.45 16.79 5.23
C LYS A 110 5.98 17.18 3.85
N LEU A 111 5.46 16.56 2.79
CA LEU A 111 5.89 16.85 1.41
C LEU A 111 5.46 18.24 0.92
N GLY A 112 4.58 18.95 1.67
CA GLY A 112 4.36 20.39 1.55
C GLY A 112 3.50 20.82 0.35
N GLN A 113 3.74 22.04 -0.14
CA GLN A 113 2.85 22.73 -1.09
C GLN A 113 2.72 22.04 -2.46
N LYS A 114 3.76 21.32 -2.91
CA LYS A 114 3.76 20.61 -4.21
C LYS A 114 2.66 19.55 -4.28
N TYR A 115 2.24 19.00 -3.14
CA TYR A 115 1.27 17.92 -3.05
C TYR A 115 -0.07 18.37 -2.46
N ARG A 116 -0.37 19.67 -2.53
CA ARG A 116 -1.65 20.22 -2.03
C ARG A 116 -2.88 19.60 -2.69
N VAL A 117 -2.78 19.22 -3.97
CA VAL A 117 -3.86 18.51 -4.68
C VAL A 117 -4.05 17.11 -4.11
N ALA A 118 -2.97 16.37 -3.87
CA ALA A 118 -3.01 15.05 -3.23
C ALA A 118 -3.63 15.11 -1.83
N LEU A 119 -3.29 16.14 -1.04
CA LEU A 119 -3.85 16.35 0.28
C LEU A 119 -5.37 16.61 0.25
N ARG A 120 -5.88 17.30 -0.78
CA ARG A 120 -7.33 17.51 -0.93
C ARG A 120 -8.04 16.20 -1.26
N ILE A 121 -7.51 15.44 -2.21
CA ILE A 121 -8.05 14.13 -2.61
C ILE A 121 -8.06 13.18 -1.41
N ALA A 122 -6.96 13.10 -0.65
CA ALA A 122 -6.86 12.25 0.53
C ALA A 122 -7.83 12.64 1.66
N LYS A 123 -8.34 13.89 1.66
CA LYS A 123 -9.32 14.37 2.66
C LYS A 123 -10.76 14.10 2.25
N ASP A 124 -11.02 13.65 1.04
CA ASP A 124 -12.38 13.41 0.56
C ASP A 124 -13.09 12.30 1.38
N PRO A 125 -14.40 12.42 1.61
CA PRO A 125 -15.17 11.49 2.45
C PRO A 125 -15.31 10.09 1.85
N ARG A 126 -14.94 9.91 0.59
CA ARG A 126 -14.92 8.61 -0.11
C ARG A 126 -13.79 7.70 0.41
N PHE A 127 -12.77 8.29 1.04
CA PHE A 127 -11.65 7.57 1.62
C PHE A 127 -11.95 7.20 3.08
N GLU A 128 -11.78 5.93 3.41
CA GLU A 128 -11.81 5.46 4.78
C GLU A 128 -10.47 5.76 5.46
N ARG A 129 -10.49 6.45 6.59
CA ARG A 129 -9.27 6.73 7.37
C ARG A 129 -9.04 5.63 8.39
N LEU A 130 -7.85 5.05 8.36
CA LEU A 130 -7.44 3.98 9.26
C LEU A 130 -6.47 4.51 10.32
N PRO A 131 -6.88 4.49 11.61
CA PRO A 131 -6.04 4.99 12.68
C PRO A 131 -4.80 4.11 12.87
N CYS A 132 -3.66 4.74 13.17
CA CYS A 132 -2.38 4.07 13.38
C CYS A 132 -1.92 4.19 14.84
N THR A 133 -1.46 3.08 15.44
CA THR A 133 -1.07 3.01 16.86
C THR A 133 0.44 3.00 17.09
N HIS A 134 1.25 3.26 16.06
CA HIS A 134 2.70 3.22 16.17
C HIS A 134 3.31 4.62 16.31
N LYS A 135 4.50 4.69 16.91
CA LYS A 135 5.26 5.94 17.07
C LYS A 135 6.13 6.17 15.85
N GLY A 136 5.92 7.27 15.15
CA GLY A 136 6.66 7.63 13.94
C GLY A 136 5.75 7.71 12.71
N THR A 137 6.34 8.08 11.58
CA THR A 137 5.60 8.30 10.32
C THR A 137 6.27 7.52 9.18
N TYR A 138 6.60 6.25 9.41
CA TYR A 138 7.11 5.38 8.35
C TYR A 138 5.93 4.59 7.79
N ALA A 139 5.34 5.08 6.68
CA ALA A 139 4.16 4.46 6.08
C ALA A 139 4.44 3.02 5.62
N ASP A 140 5.61 2.77 5.04
CA ASP A 140 6.04 1.45 4.58
C ASP A 140 5.87 0.35 5.63
N ASP A 141 6.44 0.58 6.82
CA ASP A 141 6.45 -0.41 7.90
C ASP A 141 5.05 -0.57 8.49
N CYS A 142 4.29 0.53 8.60
CA CYS A 142 2.88 0.49 8.98
C CYS A 142 2.05 -0.38 8.04
N ILE A 143 2.23 -0.21 6.73
CA ILE A 143 1.49 -0.95 5.71
C ILE A 143 1.83 -2.44 5.84
N VAL A 144 3.12 -2.78 5.91
CA VAL A 144 3.58 -4.18 6.04
C VAL A 144 3.05 -4.83 7.32
N GLU A 145 3.12 -4.14 8.47
CA GLU A 145 2.61 -4.66 9.74
C GLU A 145 1.09 -4.89 9.68
N ARG A 146 0.34 -3.90 9.18
CA ARG A 146 -1.12 -3.98 9.06
C ARG A 146 -1.57 -5.14 8.19
N ILE A 147 -0.93 -5.35 7.04
CA ILE A 147 -1.26 -6.44 6.11
C ILE A 147 -0.87 -7.80 6.72
N THR A 148 0.22 -7.85 7.47
CA THR A 148 0.68 -9.09 8.10
C THR A 148 -0.35 -9.57 9.13
N LEU A 149 -0.91 -8.65 9.92
CA LEU A 149 -1.96 -8.91 10.89
C LEU A 149 -3.31 -9.21 10.21
N HIS A 150 -3.71 -8.37 9.27
CA HIS A 150 -4.99 -8.44 8.58
C HIS A 150 -4.78 -8.58 7.08
N LYS A 151 -5.00 -9.78 6.56
CA LYS A 151 -4.81 -10.08 5.14
C LYS A 151 -5.98 -9.66 4.26
N CYS A 152 -6.92 -8.86 4.75
CA CYS A 152 -8.13 -8.43 4.02
C CYS A 152 -7.95 -7.13 3.22
N TYR A 153 -6.72 -6.81 2.82
CA TYR A 153 -6.39 -5.58 2.10
C TYR A 153 -5.69 -5.85 0.78
N ILE A 154 -6.01 -5.03 -0.21
CA ILE A 154 -5.25 -4.85 -1.45
C ILE A 154 -4.30 -3.68 -1.25
N VAL A 155 -3.06 -3.78 -1.73
CA VAL A 155 -2.08 -2.68 -1.55
C VAL A 155 -1.85 -1.96 -2.86
N ALA A 156 -2.12 -0.66 -2.89
CA ALA A 156 -1.82 0.21 -4.02
C ALA A 156 -0.48 0.90 -3.80
N THR A 157 0.58 0.41 -4.44
CA THR A 157 1.92 1.02 -4.36
C THR A 157 2.67 0.91 -5.68
N CYS A 158 3.49 1.93 -5.96
CA CYS A 158 4.41 1.92 -7.09
C CYS A 158 5.84 1.55 -6.69
N ASP A 159 6.13 1.44 -5.39
CA ASP A 159 7.50 1.35 -4.88
C ASP A 159 8.09 -0.05 -5.03
N ARG A 160 9.31 -0.10 -5.55
CA ARG A 160 9.99 -1.37 -5.85
C ARG A 160 10.31 -2.15 -4.57
N ASP A 161 10.75 -1.47 -3.52
CA ASP A 161 11.16 -2.11 -2.26
C ASP A 161 9.97 -2.54 -1.41
N LEU A 162 8.90 -1.73 -1.36
CA LEU A 162 7.66 -2.11 -0.70
C LEU A 162 7.02 -3.32 -1.41
N LYS A 163 7.00 -3.35 -2.75
CA LYS A 163 6.55 -4.52 -3.52
C LYS A 163 7.35 -5.78 -3.19
N ARG A 164 8.69 -5.70 -3.11
CA ARG A 164 9.52 -6.84 -2.71
C ARG A 164 9.19 -7.35 -1.32
N ARG A 165 8.90 -6.46 -0.36
CA ARG A 165 8.48 -6.84 1.00
C ARG A 165 7.11 -7.53 0.99
N ILE A 166 6.11 -6.94 0.34
CA ILE A 166 4.74 -7.49 0.29
C ILE A 166 4.69 -8.82 -0.46
N ARG A 167 5.51 -9.02 -1.51
CA ARG A 167 5.58 -10.29 -2.24
C ARG A 167 5.98 -11.50 -1.37
N LYS A 168 6.64 -11.28 -0.23
CA LYS A 168 6.96 -12.33 0.75
C LYS A 168 5.72 -12.79 1.53
N ILE A 169 4.70 -11.95 1.65
CA ILE A 169 3.46 -12.24 2.34
C ILE A 169 2.47 -12.88 1.34
N PRO A 170 2.03 -14.13 1.57
CA PRO A 170 1.05 -14.77 0.71
C PRO A 170 -0.37 -14.22 0.95
N GLY A 171 -1.19 -14.21 -0.10
CA GLY A 171 -2.61 -13.84 -0.03
C GLY A 171 -2.90 -12.33 -0.12
N VAL A 172 -1.89 -11.51 -0.43
CA VAL A 172 -2.02 -10.05 -0.54
C VAL A 172 -1.82 -9.62 -2.00
N PRO A 173 -2.87 -9.11 -2.67
CA PRO A 173 -2.76 -8.56 -4.02
C PRO A 173 -2.10 -7.17 -4.01
N ILE A 174 -1.36 -6.87 -5.07
CA ILE A 174 -0.64 -5.59 -5.23
C ILE A 174 -1.18 -4.89 -6.47
N MET A 175 -1.71 -3.68 -6.32
CA MET A 175 -2.11 -2.81 -7.41
C MET A 175 -1.02 -1.79 -7.73
N TYR A 176 -0.77 -1.57 -9.01
CA TYR A 176 0.22 -0.63 -9.52
C TYR A 176 -0.27 0.05 -10.80
N ILE A 177 0.39 1.14 -11.18
CA ILE A 177 0.01 1.94 -12.35
C ILE A 177 0.90 1.58 -13.54
N THR A 178 0.28 1.33 -14.70
CA THR A 178 0.96 1.12 -15.99
C THR A 178 0.22 1.84 -17.10
N GLN A 179 0.90 2.68 -17.88
CA GLN A 179 0.38 3.27 -19.12
C GLN A 179 -1.07 3.83 -18.98
N HIS A 180 -1.30 4.63 -17.93
CA HIS A 180 -2.61 5.22 -17.61
C HIS A 180 -3.73 4.23 -17.20
N LYS A 181 -3.41 3.01 -16.79
CA LYS A 181 -4.37 2.05 -16.21
C LYS A 181 -3.83 1.47 -14.92
N TYR A 182 -4.74 1.07 -14.03
CA TYR A 182 -4.38 0.26 -12.87
C TYR A 182 -4.33 -1.21 -13.28
N SER A 183 -3.27 -1.86 -12.84
CA SER A 183 -3.02 -3.27 -13.05
C SER A 183 -2.81 -3.92 -11.69
N ILE A 184 -3.26 -5.16 -11.55
CA ILE A 184 -3.12 -5.92 -10.30
C ILE A 184 -2.17 -7.09 -10.53
N GLU A 185 -1.15 -7.17 -9.67
CA GLU A 185 -0.27 -8.31 -9.53
C GLU A 185 -0.85 -9.23 -8.45
N ARG A 186 -0.88 -10.54 -8.74
CA ARG A 186 -1.42 -11.62 -7.88
C ARG A 186 -2.90 -11.45 -7.52
N LEU A 187 -3.78 -11.98 -8.38
CA LEU A 187 -5.04 -12.56 -7.92
C LEU A 187 -4.99 -14.06 -8.22
N PRO A 188 -5.22 -14.95 -7.24
CA PRO A 188 -5.31 -16.38 -7.53
C PRO A 188 -6.61 -16.82 -8.24
N GLU A 189 -7.49 -15.89 -8.66
CA GLU A 189 -8.74 -16.21 -9.38
C GLU A 189 -9.04 -15.37 -10.64
N ALA A 190 -8.45 -14.18 -10.83
CA ALA A 190 -8.76 -13.33 -11.99
C ALA A 190 -7.90 -13.59 -13.24
N THR A 191 -7.12 -14.68 -13.27
CA THR A 191 -6.31 -15.06 -14.46
C THR A 191 -6.94 -16.16 -15.31
N ILE A 192 -8.17 -16.61 -15.00
CA ILE A 192 -9.01 -17.27 -16.02
C ILE A 192 -9.69 -16.16 -16.82
N GLY A 193 -8.95 -15.57 -17.76
CA GLY A 193 -9.46 -14.51 -18.65
C GLY A 193 -8.44 -13.43 -19.03
N GLY A 194 -7.25 -13.44 -18.43
CA GLY A 194 -6.15 -12.51 -18.76
C GLY A 194 -5.38 -12.89 -20.02
N GLY A 195 -6.07 -13.31 -21.08
CA GLY A 195 -5.50 -13.30 -22.42
C GLY A 195 -5.38 -11.84 -22.86
N LYS A 196 -4.23 -11.46 -23.41
CA LYS A 196 -4.05 -10.18 -24.11
C LYS A 196 -5.24 -9.93 -25.06
N MET A 197 -6.18 -9.07 -24.68
CA MET A 197 -7.04 -8.41 -25.66
C MET A 197 -6.27 -7.20 -26.20
N GLU A 198 -5.21 -7.49 -26.95
CA GLU A 198 -4.70 -6.57 -27.95
C GLU A 198 -5.82 -6.37 -28.97
N VAL A 199 -6.46 -5.20 -28.90
CA VAL A 199 -6.91 -4.37 -30.02
C VAL A 199 -7.12 -5.10 -31.37
N THR A 200 -8.14 -5.96 -31.47
CA THR A 200 -8.65 -6.42 -32.78
C THR A 200 -10.18 -6.39 -32.91
N VAL A 201 -10.92 -6.23 -31.81
CA VAL A 201 -12.40 -6.24 -31.85
C VAL A 201 -13.00 -4.93 -32.42
N PHE A 202 -12.30 -3.80 -32.32
CA PHE A 202 -12.78 -2.53 -32.90
C PHE A 202 -12.71 -2.49 -34.44
N ALA A 203 -11.86 -3.32 -35.07
CA ALA A 203 -11.77 -3.41 -36.53
C ALA A 203 -12.80 -4.36 -37.15
N LEU A 204 -13.36 -5.28 -36.36
CA LEU A 204 -14.39 -6.23 -36.84
C LEU A 204 -15.81 -5.65 -36.73
N LEU A 205 -16.11 -4.90 -35.67
CA LEU A 205 -17.42 -4.27 -35.51
C LEU A 205 -17.66 -3.10 -36.48
N SER A 206 -16.61 -2.39 -36.88
CA SER A 206 -16.72 -1.35 -37.92
C SER A 206 -16.94 -1.93 -39.31
N LYS A 207 -16.36 -3.10 -39.64
CA LYS A 207 -16.60 -3.79 -40.91
C LYS A 207 -18.00 -4.39 -41.02
N ILE A 208 -18.53 -4.97 -39.94
CA ILE A 208 -19.88 -5.56 -39.95
C ILE A 208 -20.95 -4.48 -40.10
N LEU A 209 -20.84 -3.37 -39.36
CA LEU A 209 -21.84 -2.30 -39.47
C LEU A 209 -21.81 -1.60 -40.85
N ILE A 210 -20.64 -1.47 -41.48
CA ILE A 210 -20.51 -0.84 -42.81
C ILE A 210 -21.05 -1.75 -43.92
N VAL A 211 -20.91 -3.08 -43.82
CA VAL A 211 -21.47 -4.01 -44.81
C VAL A 211 -22.99 -4.08 -44.69
N GLU A 212 -23.55 -4.15 -43.47
CA GLU A 212 -25.02 -4.13 -43.27
C GLU A 212 -25.66 -2.80 -43.69
N LEU A 213 -24.97 -1.66 -43.46
CA LEU A 213 -25.43 -0.36 -43.95
C LEU A 213 -25.31 -0.23 -45.48
N TRP A 214 -24.31 -0.83 -46.12
CA TRP A 214 -24.20 -0.83 -47.58
C TRP A 214 -25.27 -1.72 -48.22
N GLU A 215 -25.50 -2.94 -47.73
CA GLU A 215 -26.55 -3.83 -48.27
C GLU A 215 -27.95 -3.23 -48.09
N ALA A 216 -28.22 -2.57 -46.96
CA ALA A 216 -29.47 -1.84 -46.75
C ALA A 216 -29.62 -0.63 -47.68
N PHE A 217 -28.54 0.11 -47.98
CA PHE A 217 -28.57 1.26 -48.89
C PHE A 217 -28.64 0.85 -50.37
N SER A 218 -28.04 -0.30 -50.73
CA SER A 218 -28.11 -0.84 -52.09
C SER A 218 -29.46 -1.47 -52.42
N SER A 219 -30.22 -1.93 -51.40
CA SER A 219 -31.58 -2.45 -51.60
C SER A 219 -32.63 -1.36 -51.77
N GLN A 220 -32.37 -0.10 -51.35
CA GLN A 220 -33.34 1.01 -51.48
C GLN A 220 -33.13 1.89 -52.72
N ASN A 221 -31.94 1.86 -53.35
CA ASN A 221 -31.66 2.64 -54.56
C ASN A 221 -31.81 1.87 -55.89
N GLY A 222 -32.41 0.67 -55.87
CA GLY A 222 -32.64 -0.16 -57.06
C GLY A 222 -33.91 0.13 -57.87
N ARG A 223 -34.68 1.17 -57.54
CA ARG A 223 -35.85 1.60 -58.34
C ARG A 223 -35.89 3.11 -58.42
N PHE A 224 -35.16 3.72 -59.36
CA PHE A 224 -35.57 4.93 -60.06
C PHE A 224 -34.50 5.31 -61.10
N THR A 225 -34.67 4.84 -62.34
CA THR A 225 -34.39 5.55 -63.61
C THR A 225 -35.06 4.76 -64.75
N MET A 226 -36.12 5.32 -65.36
CA MET A 226 -36.22 5.74 -66.77
C MET A 226 -35.91 4.63 -67.79
N SER A 227 -36.80 4.26 -68.71
CA SER A 227 -37.25 5.09 -69.86
C SER A 227 -38.46 4.38 -70.51
N ALA A 228 -39.48 5.13 -70.98
CA ALA A 228 -39.76 5.42 -72.40
C ALA A 228 -40.16 4.19 -73.23
#